data_AF-A0A973FQT6-F1
#
_entry.id   AF-A0A973FQT6-F1
#
_cell.length_a   1.000
_cell.length_b   1.000
_cell.length_c   1.000
_cell.angle_alpha   90.00
_cell.angle_beta   90.00
_cell.angle_gamma   90.00
#
_symmetry.space_group_name_H-M   'P 1'
#
loop_
_entity.id
_entity.type
_entity.pdbx_description
1 polymer ?
#
loop_
_entity_poly.entity_id
_entity_poly.type
_entity_poly.pdbx_seq_one_letter_code
_entity_poly.pdbx_strand_id
1 'polypeptide(L)'
;MPPIAPQPVQLTCPACGAPFRAGIYTLVDVSQQPELKQALLSGQLNVAVCPSCHTASMLGTPLIYHDSDKQLCLVYFPQELNATPADQERFVGEATSFIMQSLPPNTPRAHLLSPRRFLTLPSLLDAILEGDGISREMLEAQRRRVDLISQLAGAIATGSGFEGIVEANRTELTPEFFATLNAFIGSTPPSQADSRALLEAVRDQLGGEFGDGESDGGEDAELATAIDRLAAAPEEELEETVAELRAYIDYGFFETWTARIEAAELASDAAEIGRA
;
A
#
# COMPACT_ATOMS: atom_id res chain seq x y z
N MET A 1 -9.25 -4.58 30.31
CA MET A 1 -7.84 -4.30 30.69
C MET A 1 -7.56 -2.81 30.47
N PRO A 2 -6.70 -2.13 31.26
CA PRO A 2 -6.26 -0.78 30.90
C PRO A 2 -5.40 -0.81 29.62
N PRO A 3 -5.39 0.27 28.81
CA PRO A 3 -4.55 0.35 27.62
C PRO A 3 -3.07 0.23 28.00
N ILE A 4 -2.31 -0.51 27.20
CA ILE A 4 -0.88 -0.70 27.38
C ILE A 4 -0.19 0.59 26.93
N ALA A 5 0.58 1.18 27.83
CA ALA A 5 1.39 2.35 27.52
C ALA A 5 2.72 1.91 26.87
N PRO A 6 3.26 2.72 25.93
CA PRO A 6 4.56 2.44 25.36
C PRO A 6 5.66 2.57 26.43
N GLN A 7 6.63 1.65 26.40
CA GLN A 7 7.77 1.63 27.30
C GLN A 7 8.86 2.58 26.80
N PRO A 8 9.37 3.50 27.63
CA PRO A 8 10.42 4.41 27.21
C PRO A 8 11.76 3.69 27.09
N VAL A 9 12.46 3.90 25.98
CA VAL A 9 13.83 3.40 25.74
C VAL A 9 14.76 4.54 25.35
N GLN A 10 16.04 4.40 25.71
CA GLN A 10 17.10 5.32 25.32
C GLN A 10 17.79 4.78 24.07
N LEU A 11 17.89 5.60 23.04
CA LEU A 11 18.45 5.26 21.74
C LEU A 11 19.58 6.22 21.38
N THR A 12 20.42 5.80 20.45
CA THR A 12 21.43 6.62 19.78
C THR A 12 21.14 6.61 18.28
N CYS A 13 20.98 7.77 17.67
CA CYS A 13 20.69 7.87 16.24
C CYS A 13 21.86 7.33 15.40
N PRO A 14 21.64 6.38 14.48
CA PRO A 14 22.72 5.83 13.65
C PRO A 14 23.25 6.83 12.61
N ALA A 15 22.46 7.84 12.23
CA ALA A 15 22.85 8.83 11.22
C ALA A 15 23.69 9.99 11.79
N CYS A 16 23.37 10.49 12.98
CA CYS A 16 24.03 11.67 13.56
C CYS A 16 24.66 11.44 14.95
N GLY A 17 24.45 10.28 15.57
CA GLY A 17 24.98 9.95 16.90
C GLY A 17 24.25 10.60 18.08
N ALA A 18 23.21 11.42 17.85
CA ALA A 18 22.48 12.08 18.92
C ALA A 18 21.72 11.06 19.81
N PRO A 19 21.82 11.15 21.15
CA PRO A 19 21.01 10.34 22.05
C PRO A 19 19.59 10.91 22.17
N PHE A 20 18.57 10.05 22.14
CA PHE A 20 17.18 10.47 22.31
C PHE A 20 16.32 9.35 22.91
N ARG A 21 15.11 9.68 23.37
CA ARG A 21 14.17 8.70 23.92
C ARG A 21 13.02 8.45 22.94
N ALA A 22 12.57 7.21 22.88
CA ALA A 22 11.39 6.80 22.13
C ALA A 22 10.53 5.83 22.97
N GLY A 23 9.25 5.71 22.63
CA GLY A 23 8.37 4.69 23.20
C GLY A 23 8.31 3.45 22.31
N ILE A 24 8.32 2.27 22.92
CA ILE A 24 8.12 1.00 22.21
C ILE A 24 6.94 0.21 22.80
N TYR A 25 6.25 -0.52 21.94
CA TYR A 25 5.26 -1.52 22.31
C TYR A 25 5.86 -2.91 22.17
N THR A 26 5.83 -3.68 23.24
CA THR A 26 6.24 -5.09 23.28
C THR A 26 5.04 -6.04 23.34
N LEU A 27 3.84 -5.49 23.55
CA LEU A 27 2.57 -6.20 23.52
C LEU A 27 1.55 -5.37 22.72
N VAL A 28 0.91 -6.03 21.76
CA VAL A 28 -0.19 -5.54 20.94
C VAL A 28 -1.40 -6.40 21.27
N ASP A 29 -2.31 -5.87 22.09
CA ASP A 29 -3.60 -6.52 22.36
C ASP A 29 -4.69 -5.84 21.56
N VAL A 30 -5.13 -6.49 20.49
CA VAL A 30 -6.14 -5.95 19.55
C VAL A 30 -7.50 -5.80 20.19
N SER A 31 -7.80 -6.64 21.19
CA SER A 31 -9.05 -6.59 21.93
C SER A 31 -9.19 -5.30 22.74
N GLN A 32 -8.08 -4.60 23.00
CA GLN A 32 -8.03 -3.38 23.78
C GLN A 32 -7.57 -2.16 23.00
N GLN A 33 -6.62 -2.32 22.08
CA GLN A 33 -5.99 -1.26 21.30
C GLN A 33 -5.89 -1.68 19.83
N PRO A 34 -7.02 -1.74 19.11
CA PRO A 34 -7.05 -2.15 17.70
C PRO A 34 -6.19 -1.26 16.80
N GLU A 35 -5.95 0.00 17.18
CA GLU A 35 -5.07 0.93 16.49
C GLU A 35 -3.61 0.42 16.41
N LEU A 36 -3.15 -0.34 17.41
CA LEU A 36 -1.78 -0.89 17.42
C LEU A 36 -1.60 -1.97 16.34
N LYS A 37 -2.67 -2.69 16.00
CA LYS A 37 -2.64 -3.64 14.87
C LYS A 37 -2.44 -2.92 13.55
N GLN A 38 -3.17 -1.82 13.33
CA GLN A 38 -3.03 -1.04 12.10
C GLN A 38 -1.61 -0.49 11.98
N ALA A 39 -1.08 0.09 13.06
CA ALA A 39 0.30 0.56 13.11
C ALA A 39 1.31 -0.55 12.83
N LEU A 40 1.07 -1.77 13.35
CA LEU A 40 1.93 -2.93 13.09
C LEU A 40 1.90 -3.34 11.62
N LEU A 41 0.71 -3.52 11.05
CA LEU A 41 0.52 -3.93 9.65
C LEU A 41 1.05 -2.89 8.66
N SER A 42 0.97 -1.60 8.99
CA SER A 42 1.50 -0.51 8.16
C SER A 42 2.99 -0.24 8.37
N GLY A 43 3.68 -1.02 9.22
CA GLY A 43 5.10 -0.82 9.53
C GLY A 43 5.41 0.47 10.30
N GLN A 44 4.42 1.06 10.96
CA GLN A 44 4.57 2.29 11.76
C GLN A 44 4.76 2.01 13.26
N LEU A 45 4.49 0.78 13.72
CA LEU A 45 4.75 0.38 15.10
C LEU A 45 6.25 0.36 15.38
N ASN A 46 6.65 0.88 16.54
CA ASN A 46 8.04 0.91 16.99
C ASN A 46 8.99 1.60 16.00
N VAL A 47 8.50 2.63 15.30
CA VAL A 47 9.33 3.54 14.49
C VAL A 47 9.74 4.74 15.33
N ALA A 48 11.04 4.99 15.40
CA ALA A 48 11.61 6.15 16.08
C ALA A 48 12.11 7.18 15.06
N VAL A 49 11.75 8.45 15.26
CA VAL A 49 12.23 9.57 14.44
C VAL A 49 13.19 10.40 15.28
N CYS A 50 14.43 10.53 14.82
CA CYS A 50 15.45 11.32 15.51
C CYS A 50 15.03 12.81 15.52
N PRO A 51 14.95 13.48 16.67
CA PRO A 51 14.57 14.90 16.73
C PRO A 51 15.63 15.84 16.17
N SER A 52 16.89 15.39 16.03
CA SER A 52 18.00 16.22 15.57
C SER A 52 18.19 16.20 14.05
N CYS A 53 18.00 15.06 13.40
CA CYS A 53 18.25 14.90 11.96
C CYS A 53 17.07 14.31 11.18
N HIS A 54 15.93 14.05 11.85
CA HIS A 54 14.70 13.51 11.28
C HIS A 54 14.81 12.13 10.62
N THR A 55 15.94 11.43 10.78
CA THR A 55 16.09 10.05 10.33
C THR A 55 15.11 9.17 11.10
N ALA A 56 14.23 8.49 10.35
CA ALA A 56 13.36 7.45 10.87
C ALA A 56 14.11 6.11 10.94
N SER A 57 13.86 5.33 11.97
CA SER A 57 14.44 4.00 12.14
C SER A 57 13.43 3.08 12.80
N MET A 58 13.21 1.92 12.18
CA MET A 58 12.41 0.85 12.77
C MET A 58 13.21 0.18 13.88
N LEU A 59 12.58 -0.05 15.03
CA LEU A 59 13.23 -0.67 16.18
C LEU A 59 12.92 -2.16 16.23
N GLY A 60 13.96 -2.99 16.06
CA GLY A 60 13.88 -4.43 16.28
C GLY A 60 13.64 -4.73 17.75
N THR A 61 12.40 -5.05 18.11
CA THR A 61 11.97 -5.31 19.49
C THR A 61 11.18 -6.61 19.55
N PRO A 62 11.29 -7.42 20.62
CA PRO A 62 10.42 -8.56 20.83
C PRO A 62 8.97 -8.07 20.94
N LEU A 63 8.05 -8.80 20.32
CA LEU A 63 6.65 -8.39 20.20
C LEU A 63 5.73 -9.58 20.46
N ILE A 64 4.68 -9.34 21.24
CA ILE A 64 3.57 -10.28 21.41
C ILE A 64 2.32 -9.65 20.81
N TYR A 65 1.70 -10.37 19.89
CA TYR A 65 0.41 -10.01 19.32
C TYR A 65 -0.65 -10.93 19.92
N HIS A 66 -1.69 -10.31 20.46
CA HIS A 66 -2.83 -10.98 21.06
C HIS A 66 -4.13 -10.49 20.43
N ASP A 67 -4.95 -11.43 19.96
CA ASP A 67 -6.30 -11.19 19.46
C ASP A 67 -7.23 -12.23 20.10
N SER A 68 -8.05 -11.78 21.05
CA SER A 68 -8.94 -12.66 21.80
C SER A 68 -10.03 -13.27 20.93
N ASP A 69 -10.59 -12.50 20.00
CA ASP A 69 -11.70 -12.93 19.15
C ASP A 69 -11.24 -14.02 18.18
N LYS A 70 -10.01 -13.90 17.69
CA LYS A 70 -9.38 -14.89 16.80
C LYS A 70 -8.61 -15.99 17.51
N GLN A 71 -8.55 -15.95 18.84
CA GLN A 71 -7.77 -16.89 19.65
C GLN A 71 -6.30 -16.97 19.19
N LEU A 72 -5.69 -15.81 18.92
CA LEU A 72 -4.30 -15.71 18.47
C LEU A 72 -3.41 -15.21 19.60
N CYS A 73 -2.32 -15.93 19.83
CA CYS A 73 -1.19 -15.50 20.64
C CYS A 73 0.07 -15.75 19.82
N LEU A 74 0.61 -14.70 19.23
CA LEU A 74 1.76 -14.76 18.32
C LEU A 74 2.93 -14.02 18.96
N VAL A 75 4.12 -14.59 18.86
CA VAL A 75 5.34 -14.06 19.46
C VAL A 75 6.37 -13.88 18.36
N TYR A 76 6.89 -12.67 18.23
CA TYR A 76 8.01 -12.36 17.34
C TYR A 76 9.25 -12.02 18.17
N PHE A 77 10.36 -12.66 17.82
CA PHE A 77 11.68 -12.38 18.37
C PHE A 77 12.67 -12.06 17.24
N PRO A 78 13.14 -10.80 17.12
CA PRO A 78 14.21 -10.44 16.20
C PRO A 78 15.49 -11.22 16.53
N GLN A 79 16.11 -11.84 15.53
CA GLN A 79 17.32 -12.64 15.72
C GLN A 79 18.52 -11.79 16.09
N GLU A 80 18.50 -10.51 15.71
CA GLU A 80 19.57 -9.53 15.93
C GLU A 80 19.77 -9.22 17.42
N LEU A 81 18.76 -9.50 18.27
CA LEU A 81 18.84 -9.30 19.71
C LEU A 81 19.66 -10.35 20.43
N ASN A 82 20.00 -11.48 19.78
CA ASN A 82 20.80 -12.57 20.36
C ASN A 82 20.34 -13.01 21.76
N ALA A 83 19.03 -12.94 22.04
CA ALA A 83 18.47 -13.27 23.35
C ALA A 83 18.59 -14.76 23.66
N THR A 84 18.96 -15.11 24.89
CA THR A 84 19.07 -16.51 25.30
C THR A 84 17.69 -17.17 25.33
N PRO A 85 17.58 -18.50 25.16
CA PRO A 85 16.30 -19.20 25.27
C PRO A 85 15.57 -18.93 26.60
N ALA A 86 16.32 -18.75 27.69
CA ALA A 86 15.75 -18.43 28.99
C ALA A 86 15.14 -17.02 29.04
N ASP A 87 15.77 -16.03 28.38
CA ASP A 87 15.22 -14.67 28.30
C ASP A 87 13.97 -14.63 27.42
N GLN A 88 13.97 -15.39 26.32
CA GLN A 88 12.79 -15.54 25.46
C GLN A 88 11.62 -16.14 26.22
N GLU A 89 11.84 -17.23 26.97
CA GLU A 89 10.78 -17.87 27.75
C GLU A 89 10.28 -16.96 28.88
N ARG A 90 11.16 -16.22 29.54
CA ARG A 90 10.78 -15.23 30.57
C ARG A 90 9.86 -14.15 30.00
N PHE A 91 10.24 -13.56 28.87
CA PHE A 91 9.45 -12.54 28.20
C PHE A 91 8.06 -13.06 27.80
N VAL A 92 7.99 -14.25 27.21
CA VAL A 92 6.71 -14.88 26.84
C VAL A 92 5.87 -15.19 28.08
N GLY A 93 6.48 -15.72 29.14
CA GLY A 93 5.80 -16.04 30.40
C GLY A 93 5.21 -14.82 31.09
N GLU A 94 5.96 -13.71 31.16
CA GLU A 94 5.50 -12.46 31.76
C GLU A 94 4.30 -11.87 31.02
N ALA A 95 4.39 -11.80 29.68
CA ALA A 95 3.31 -11.24 28.86
C ALA A 95 2.07 -12.13 28.85
N THR A 96 2.21 -13.45 28.70
CA THR A 96 1.07 -14.38 28.76
C THR A 96 0.39 -14.35 30.12
N SER A 97 1.16 -14.29 31.21
CA SER A 97 0.62 -14.11 32.56
C SER A 97 -0.16 -12.81 32.71
N PHE A 98 0.37 -11.70 32.19
CA PHE A 98 -0.30 -10.40 32.19
C PHE A 98 -1.63 -10.43 31.42
N ILE A 99 -1.65 -11.03 30.23
CA ILE A 99 -2.86 -11.19 29.43
C ILE A 99 -3.88 -12.07 30.17
N MET A 100 -3.47 -13.23 30.71
CA MET A 100 -4.35 -14.14 31.45
C MET A 100 -5.04 -13.50 32.66
N GLN A 101 -4.32 -12.63 33.38
CA GLN A 101 -4.87 -11.90 34.53
C GLN A 101 -5.87 -10.82 34.13
N SER A 102 -5.73 -10.31 32.91
CA SER A 102 -6.51 -9.18 32.40
C SER A 102 -7.72 -9.60 31.57
N LEU A 103 -7.77 -10.86 31.12
CA LEU A 103 -8.88 -11.42 30.37
C LEU A 103 -10.12 -11.67 31.25
N PRO A 104 -11.34 -11.45 30.72
CA PRO A 104 -12.58 -11.84 31.38
C PRO A 104 -12.61 -13.32 31.79
N PRO A 105 -13.38 -13.70 32.82
CA PRO A 105 -13.39 -15.06 33.36
C PRO A 105 -13.93 -16.11 32.37
N ASN A 106 -14.80 -15.73 31.44
CA ASN A 106 -15.43 -16.64 30.47
C ASN A 106 -14.75 -16.63 29.09
N THR A 107 -13.66 -15.89 28.92
CA THR A 107 -12.93 -15.87 27.65
C THR A 107 -12.06 -17.12 27.52
N PRO A 108 -12.08 -17.83 26.38
CA PRO A 108 -11.20 -18.98 26.18
C PRO A 108 -9.72 -18.56 26.20
N ARG A 109 -8.87 -19.39 26.83
CA ARG A 109 -7.45 -19.06 27.12
C ARG A 109 -6.46 -20.07 26.53
N ALA A 110 -6.94 -21.05 25.78
CA ALA A 110 -6.11 -22.16 25.32
C ALA A 110 -4.94 -21.68 24.43
N HIS A 111 -5.19 -20.68 23.59
CA HIS A 111 -4.17 -20.10 22.69
C HIS A 111 -3.00 -19.45 23.43
N LEU A 112 -3.21 -18.96 24.66
CA LEU A 112 -2.15 -18.38 25.48
C LEU A 112 -1.18 -19.43 26.04
N LEU A 113 -1.61 -20.70 26.10
CA LEU A 113 -0.78 -21.80 26.59
C LEU A 113 0.15 -22.36 25.51
N SER A 114 -0.13 -22.06 24.24
CA SER A 114 0.65 -22.52 23.08
C SER A 114 0.88 -21.38 22.09
N PRO A 115 1.62 -20.33 22.48
CA PRO A 115 1.90 -19.20 21.60
C PRO A 115 2.71 -19.65 20.37
N ARG A 116 2.30 -19.19 19.18
CA ARG A 116 3.05 -19.42 17.94
C ARG A 116 4.23 -18.47 17.87
N ARG A 117 5.42 -18.99 17.55
CA ARG A 117 6.69 -18.23 17.54
C ARG A 117 7.15 -17.96 16.11
N PHE A 118 7.61 -16.74 15.87
CA PHE A 118 8.06 -16.23 14.59
C PHE A 118 9.44 -15.59 14.74
N LEU A 119 10.31 -15.82 13.76
CA LEU A 119 11.68 -15.29 13.72
C LEU A 119 11.82 -14.07 12.83
N THR A 120 10.84 -13.83 11.95
CA THR A 120 10.84 -12.70 11.02
C THR A 120 9.52 -11.94 11.15
N LEU A 121 9.59 -10.61 11.05
CA LEU A 121 8.40 -9.77 11.07
C LEU A 121 7.42 -10.12 9.94
N PRO A 122 7.84 -10.35 8.67
CA PRO A 122 6.92 -10.73 7.61
C PRO A 122 6.09 -11.98 7.93
N SER A 123 6.71 -13.02 8.50
CA SER A 123 5.98 -14.25 8.87
C SER A 123 4.97 -14.05 9.99
N LEU A 124 5.24 -13.11 10.92
CA LEU A 124 4.26 -12.69 11.93
C LEU A 124 3.07 -12.00 11.26
N LEU A 125 3.33 -11.04 10.37
CA LEU A 125 2.29 -10.28 9.66
C LEU A 125 1.40 -11.21 8.84
N ASP A 126 1.98 -12.20 8.15
CA ASP A 126 1.23 -13.22 7.40
C ASP A 126 0.26 -13.99 8.31
N ALA A 127 0.73 -14.42 9.49
CA ALA A 127 -0.13 -15.13 10.44
C ALA A 127 -1.26 -14.26 11.00
N ILE A 128 -1.06 -12.94 11.09
CA ILE A 128 -2.12 -11.98 11.47
C ILE A 128 -3.16 -11.88 10.34
N LEU A 129 -2.71 -11.70 9.09
CA LEU A 129 -3.57 -11.57 7.92
C LEU A 129 -4.34 -12.88 7.63
N GLU A 130 -3.72 -14.04 7.85
CA GLU A 130 -4.40 -15.35 7.87
C GLU A 130 -5.54 -15.38 8.88
N GLY A 131 -5.30 -14.85 10.09
CA GLY A 131 -6.35 -14.69 11.09
C GLY A 131 -7.49 -13.78 10.63
N ASP A 132 -7.19 -12.78 9.81
CA ASP A 132 -8.17 -11.87 9.20
C ASP A 132 -8.90 -12.48 7.99
N GLY A 133 -8.59 -13.73 7.62
CA GLY A 133 -9.23 -14.43 6.51
C GLY A 133 -8.52 -14.26 5.17
N ILE A 134 -7.34 -13.64 5.14
CA ILE A 134 -6.53 -13.52 3.93
C ILE A 134 -5.69 -14.79 3.77
N SER A 135 -5.89 -15.54 2.69
CA SER A 135 -5.21 -16.81 2.50
C SER A 135 -3.71 -16.62 2.20
N ARG A 136 -2.88 -17.61 2.52
CA ARG A 136 -1.46 -17.64 2.13
C ARG A 136 -1.26 -17.48 0.63
N GLU A 137 -2.11 -18.13 -0.16
CA GLU A 137 -2.06 -18.06 -1.61
C GLU A 137 -2.28 -16.63 -2.11
N MET A 138 -3.22 -15.89 -1.52
CA MET A 138 -3.45 -14.47 -1.84
C MET A 138 -2.26 -13.61 -1.47
N LEU A 139 -1.66 -13.82 -0.29
CA LEU A 139 -0.45 -13.09 0.14
C LEU A 139 0.74 -13.36 -0.79
N GLU A 140 0.93 -14.62 -1.19
CA GLU A 140 1.98 -15.02 -2.12
C GLU A 140 1.75 -14.45 -3.52
N ALA A 141 0.51 -14.46 -4.02
CA ALA A 141 0.15 -13.86 -5.30
C ALA A 141 0.42 -12.35 -5.29
N GLN A 142 0.06 -11.65 -4.20
CA GLN A 142 0.36 -10.22 -4.03
C GLN A 142 1.87 -9.96 -4.03
N ARG A 143 2.67 -10.78 -3.33
CA ARG A 143 4.14 -10.65 -3.33
C ARG A 143 4.74 -10.87 -4.70
N ARG A 144 4.36 -11.95 -5.39
CA ARG A 144 4.83 -12.25 -6.76
C ARG A 144 4.59 -11.06 -7.70
N ARG A 145 3.41 -10.44 -7.60
CA ARG A 145 3.06 -9.25 -8.38
C ARG A 145 3.97 -8.06 -8.08
N VAL A 146 4.20 -7.75 -6.81
CA VAL A 146 5.09 -6.65 -6.38
C VAL A 146 6.54 -6.92 -6.80
N ASP A 147 7.00 -8.16 -6.68
CA ASP A 147 8.33 -8.58 -7.09
C ASP A 147 8.51 -8.47 -8.61
N LEU A 148 7.49 -8.83 -9.39
CA LEU A 148 7.50 -8.70 -10.85
C LEU A 148 7.56 -7.23 -11.29
N ILE A 149 6.75 -6.35 -10.67
CA ILE A 149 6.83 -4.90 -10.90
C ILE A 149 8.25 -4.39 -10.63
N SER A 150 8.84 -4.79 -9.50
CA SER A 150 10.19 -4.38 -9.12
C SER A 150 11.26 -4.88 -10.10
N GLN A 151 11.14 -6.12 -10.58
CA GLN A 151 12.04 -6.71 -11.58
C GLN A 151 11.95 -5.98 -12.91
N LEU A 152 10.74 -5.68 -13.39
CA LEU A 152 10.51 -4.95 -14.63
C LEU A 152 11.06 -3.53 -14.55
N ALA A 153 10.82 -2.82 -13.44
CA ALA A 153 11.39 -1.49 -13.20
C ALA A 153 12.94 -1.52 -13.18
N GLY A 154 13.52 -2.55 -12.57
CA GLY A 154 14.96 -2.81 -12.61
C GLY A 154 15.48 -3.05 -14.02
N ALA A 155 14.78 -3.85 -14.83
CA ALA A 155 15.14 -4.14 -16.22
C ALA A 155 15.10 -2.89 -17.11
N ILE A 156 14.11 -2.00 -16.92
CA ILE A 156 14.06 -0.67 -17.56
C ILE A 156 15.29 0.15 -17.16
N ALA A 157 15.59 0.22 -15.86
CA ALA A 157 16.74 0.99 -15.36
C ALA A 157 18.08 0.49 -15.92
N THR A 158 18.22 -0.83 -16.15
CA THR A 158 19.41 -1.44 -16.77
C THR A 158 19.35 -1.53 -18.29
N GLY A 159 18.24 -1.13 -18.92
CA GLY A 159 18.03 -1.21 -20.37
C GLY A 159 18.11 -2.61 -20.97
N SER A 160 17.88 -3.66 -20.19
CA SER A 160 18.08 -5.05 -20.63
C SER A 160 17.23 -6.04 -19.85
N GLY A 161 16.84 -7.15 -20.50
CA GLY A 161 16.12 -8.27 -19.88
C GLY A 161 14.60 -8.11 -19.79
N PHE A 162 14.03 -6.94 -20.14
CA PHE A 162 12.61 -6.66 -20.02
C PHE A 162 11.72 -7.67 -20.76
N GLU A 163 11.91 -7.85 -22.07
CA GLU A 163 11.13 -8.77 -22.91
C GLU A 163 11.18 -10.21 -22.39
N GLY A 164 12.35 -10.65 -21.89
CA GLY A 164 12.51 -11.99 -21.33
C GLY A 164 11.72 -12.20 -20.03
N ILE A 165 11.66 -11.16 -19.19
CA ILE A 165 10.85 -11.19 -17.94
C ILE A 165 9.36 -11.20 -18.29
N VAL A 166 8.93 -10.38 -19.25
CA VAL A 166 7.54 -10.34 -19.72
C VAL A 166 7.10 -11.69 -20.27
N GLU A 167 7.87 -12.29 -21.18
CA GLU A 167 7.51 -13.57 -21.80
C GLU A 167 7.44 -14.70 -20.76
N ALA A 168 8.37 -14.73 -19.80
CA ALA A 168 8.38 -15.73 -18.74
C ALA A 168 7.21 -15.60 -17.75
N ASN A 169 6.61 -14.40 -17.64
CA ASN A 169 5.59 -14.10 -16.64
C ASN A 169 4.25 -13.66 -17.25
N ARG A 170 3.97 -13.99 -18.52
CA ARG A 170 2.73 -13.58 -19.22
C ARG A 170 1.45 -13.86 -18.45
N THR A 171 1.36 -14.99 -17.73
CA THR A 171 0.16 -15.35 -16.96
C THR A 171 -0.03 -14.52 -15.69
N GLU A 172 1.01 -13.86 -15.19
CA GLU A 172 0.96 -13.00 -14.00
C GLU A 172 0.57 -11.55 -14.34
N LEU A 173 0.64 -11.17 -15.63
CA LEU A 173 0.25 -9.86 -16.16
C LEU A 173 -1.28 -9.75 -16.31
N THR A 174 -1.94 -9.77 -15.16
CA THR A 174 -3.40 -9.74 -14.97
C THR A 174 -3.95 -8.32 -14.79
N PRO A 175 -5.27 -8.07 -14.90
CA PRO A 175 -5.85 -6.76 -14.56
C PRO A 175 -5.45 -6.28 -13.16
N GLU A 176 -5.37 -7.20 -12.19
CA GLU A 176 -4.94 -6.87 -10.83
C GLU A 176 -3.45 -6.51 -10.75
N PHE A 177 -2.61 -7.02 -11.65
CA PHE A 177 -1.22 -6.56 -11.82
C PHE A 177 -1.19 -5.09 -12.23
N PHE A 178 -1.94 -4.71 -13.27
CA PHE A 178 -1.99 -3.33 -13.76
C PHE A 178 -2.60 -2.38 -12.74
N ALA A 179 -3.66 -2.79 -12.04
CA ALA A 179 -4.24 -2.02 -10.94
C ALA A 179 -3.21 -1.75 -9.82
N THR A 180 -2.40 -2.75 -9.47
CA THR A 180 -1.35 -2.60 -8.45
C THR A 180 -0.23 -1.67 -8.93
N LEU A 181 0.21 -1.80 -10.18
CA LEU A 181 1.21 -0.92 -10.80
C LEU A 181 0.74 0.54 -10.80
N ASN A 182 -0.51 0.79 -11.22
CA ASN A 182 -1.10 2.13 -11.23
C ASN A 182 -1.22 2.71 -9.81
N ALA A 183 -1.60 1.90 -8.83
CA ALA A 183 -1.62 2.32 -7.43
C ALA A 183 -0.23 2.72 -6.92
N PHE A 184 0.83 2.01 -7.32
CA PHE A 184 2.20 2.38 -6.97
C PHE A 184 2.64 3.69 -7.65
N ILE A 185 2.32 3.88 -8.93
CA ILE A 185 2.58 5.15 -9.63
C ILE A 185 1.88 6.32 -8.91
N GLY A 186 0.59 6.17 -8.58
CA GLY A 186 -0.20 7.20 -7.91
C GLY A 186 0.22 7.49 -6.46
N SER A 187 0.73 6.48 -5.74
CA SER A 187 1.19 6.62 -4.36
C SER A 187 2.65 7.06 -4.22
N THR A 188 3.42 7.09 -5.32
CA THR A 188 4.83 7.51 -5.29
C THR A 188 4.93 9.03 -5.08
N PRO A 189 5.59 9.51 -4.02
CA PRO A 189 5.67 10.92 -3.71
C PRO A 189 6.54 11.70 -4.73
N PRO A 190 6.34 13.02 -4.88
CA PRO A 190 7.13 13.84 -5.82
C PRO A 190 8.64 13.80 -5.58
N SER A 191 9.08 13.54 -4.34
CA SER A 191 10.49 13.38 -3.98
C SER A 191 11.15 12.14 -4.57
N GLN A 192 10.38 11.21 -5.13
CA GLN A 192 10.84 9.97 -5.78
C GLN A 192 10.45 9.97 -7.27
N ALA A 193 10.61 11.11 -7.95
CA ALA A 193 10.24 11.27 -9.35
C ALA A 193 10.93 10.24 -10.28
N ASP A 194 12.20 9.90 -10.03
CA ASP A 194 12.91 8.89 -10.82
C ASP A 194 12.27 7.50 -10.70
N SER A 195 11.89 7.10 -9.49
CA SER A 195 11.19 5.82 -9.26
C SER A 195 9.82 5.81 -9.92
N ARG A 196 9.09 6.93 -9.86
CA ARG A 196 7.82 7.08 -10.55
C ARG A 196 7.98 6.96 -12.06
N ALA A 197 8.97 7.62 -12.65
CA ALA A 197 9.25 7.56 -14.08
C ALA A 197 9.60 6.14 -14.55
N LEU A 198 10.33 5.36 -13.74
CA LEU A 198 10.60 3.95 -14.04
C LEU A 198 9.31 3.12 -14.06
N LEU A 199 8.40 3.30 -13.11
CA LEU A 199 7.13 2.57 -13.07
C LEU A 199 6.20 2.97 -14.22
N GLU A 200 6.16 4.26 -14.58
CA GLU A 200 5.43 4.76 -15.75
C GLU A 200 6.00 4.15 -17.04
N ALA A 201 7.33 4.07 -17.19
CA ALA A 201 7.97 3.41 -18.33
C ALA A 201 7.65 1.92 -18.41
N VAL A 202 7.58 1.20 -17.27
CA VAL A 202 7.12 -0.20 -17.24
C VAL A 202 5.70 -0.30 -17.77
N ARG A 203 4.78 0.54 -17.26
CA ARG A 203 3.37 0.55 -17.69
C ARG A 203 3.26 0.81 -19.19
N ASP A 204 3.95 1.81 -19.69
CA ASP A 204 3.86 2.23 -21.10
C ASP A 204 4.42 1.15 -22.03
N GLN A 205 5.50 0.47 -21.63
CA GLN A 205 6.08 -0.63 -22.41
C GLN A 205 5.20 -1.88 -22.40
N LEU A 206 4.52 -2.20 -21.29
CA LEU A 206 3.55 -3.29 -21.22
C LEU A 206 2.24 -2.97 -21.96
N GLY A 207 1.80 -1.70 -21.95
CA GLY A 207 0.57 -1.25 -22.58
C GLY A 207 0.53 -1.51 -24.09
N GLY A 208 1.70 -1.56 -24.74
CA GLY A 208 1.81 -1.91 -26.16
C GLY A 208 1.53 -3.40 -26.48
N GLU A 209 1.66 -4.32 -25.51
CA GLU A 209 1.51 -5.77 -25.71
C GLU A 209 0.29 -6.38 -25.01
N PHE A 210 -0.18 -5.78 -23.91
CA PHE A 210 -1.27 -6.31 -23.06
C PHE A 210 -2.51 -5.39 -23.01
N GLY A 211 -2.55 -4.36 -23.86
CA GLY A 211 -3.53 -3.27 -23.87
C GLY A 211 -4.97 -3.60 -24.31
N ASP A 212 -5.48 -4.80 -24.01
CA ASP A 212 -6.91 -5.17 -24.16
C ASP A 212 -7.56 -5.55 -22.81
N GLY A 213 -7.01 -5.07 -21.69
CA GLY A 213 -7.58 -5.23 -20.35
C GLY A 213 -7.62 -3.91 -19.62
N GLU A 214 -8.72 -3.16 -19.80
CA GLU A 214 -9.13 -2.01 -18.98
C GLU A 214 -8.09 -0.89 -18.92
N SER A 215 -7.83 -0.28 -20.07
CA SER A 215 -7.54 1.14 -20.09
C SER A 215 -8.87 1.91 -19.93
N ASP A 216 -8.86 2.82 -18.96
CA ASP A 216 -9.67 4.05 -18.89
C ASP A 216 -9.79 4.78 -20.25
N GLY A 217 -8.96 4.42 -21.24
CA GLY A 217 -9.01 4.90 -22.62
C GLY A 217 -10.24 4.45 -23.44
N GLY A 218 -10.96 3.40 -23.04
CA GLY A 218 -12.21 3.01 -23.71
C GLY A 218 -13.36 3.98 -23.41
N GLU A 219 -13.56 4.27 -22.14
CA GLU A 219 -14.57 5.25 -21.68
C GLU A 219 -14.16 6.67 -22.08
N ASP A 220 -12.87 7.03 -22.02
CA ASP A 220 -12.38 8.33 -22.49
C ASP A 220 -12.55 8.51 -24.02
N ALA A 221 -12.33 7.47 -24.82
CA ALA A 221 -12.53 7.54 -26.27
C ALA A 221 -14.02 7.60 -26.65
N GLU A 222 -14.87 6.86 -25.95
CA GLU A 222 -16.33 6.93 -26.11
C GLU A 222 -16.86 8.29 -25.65
N LEU A 223 -16.38 8.82 -24.53
CA LEU A 223 -16.71 10.14 -24.00
C LEU A 223 -16.24 11.25 -24.95
N ALA A 224 -15.02 11.16 -25.48
CA ALA A 224 -14.51 12.09 -26.49
C ALA A 224 -15.38 12.08 -27.75
N THR A 225 -15.80 10.90 -28.20
CA THR A 225 -16.70 10.73 -29.36
C THR A 225 -18.09 11.30 -29.07
N ALA A 226 -18.63 11.10 -27.87
CA ALA A 226 -19.91 11.67 -27.44
C ALA A 226 -19.85 13.20 -27.38
N ILE A 227 -18.75 13.76 -26.86
CA ILE A 227 -18.48 15.20 -26.84
C ILE A 227 -18.39 15.77 -28.26
N ASP A 228 -17.67 15.11 -29.17
CA ASP A 228 -17.55 15.55 -30.57
C ASP A 228 -18.90 15.54 -31.30
N ARG A 229 -19.70 14.48 -31.07
CA ARG A 229 -21.04 14.35 -31.64
C ARG A 229 -21.98 15.46 -31.14
N LEU A 230 -21.91 15.80 -29.85
CA LEU A 230 -22.71 16.90 -29.28
C LEU A 230 -22.25 18.27 -29.79
N ALA A 231 -20.94 18.49 -29.91
CA ALA A 231 -20.38 19.75 -30.40
C ALA A 231 -20.69 20.01 -31.89
N ALA A 232 -20.83 18.95 -32.68
CA ALA A 232 -21.16 19.02 -34.11
C ALA A 232 -22.67 18.97 -34.41
N ALA A 233 -23.52 18.77 -33.39
CA ALA A 233 -24.96 18.62 -33.58
C ALA A 233 -25.61 19.95 -34.02
N PRO A 234 -26.45 19.95 -35.09
CA PRO A 234 -27.21 21.13 -35.47
C PRO A 234 -28.28 21.47 -34.42
N GLU A 235 -28.63 22.76 -34.32
CA GLU A 235 -29.56 23.27 -33.27
C GLU A 235 -30.93 22.57 -33.29
N GLU A 236 -31.38 22.12 -34.46
CA GLU A 236 -32.65 21.40 -34.67
C GLU A 236 -32.64 19.95 -34.14
N GLU A 237 -31.45 19.33 -33.99
CA GLU A 237 -31.26 17.93 -33.56
C GLU A 237 -30.61 17.82 -32.16
N LEU A 238 -30.38 18.97 -31.51
CA LEU A 238 -29.63 19.05 -30.26
C LEU A 238 -30.35 18.33 -29.11
N GLU A 239 -31.67 18.50 -28.98
CA GLU A 239 -32.46 17.86 -27.92
C GLU A 239 -32.45 16.33 -28.03
N GLU A 240 -32.52 15.81 -29.27
CA GLU A 240 -32.46 14.37 -29.55
C GLU A 240 -31.07 13.81 -29.25
N THR A 241 -30.02 14.51 -29.69
CA THR A 241 -28.63 14.12 -29.44
C THR A 241 -28.31 14.10 -27.93
N VAL A 242 -28.79 15.08 -27.16
CA VAL A 242 -28.66 15.09 -25.69
C VAL A 242 -29.40 13.92 -25.04
N ALA A 243 -30.59 13.57 -25.55
CA ALA A 243 -31.37 12.46 -25.03
C ALA A 243 -30.68 11.11 -25.26
N GLU A 244 -30.05 10.90 -26.43
CA GLU A 244 -29.28 9.70 -26.75
C GLU A 244 -28.00 9.57 -25.91
N LEU A 245 -27.30 10.69 -25.69
CA LEU A 245 -26.02 10.70 -24.98
C LEU A 245 -26.15 10.85 -23.47
N ARG A 246 -27.38 10.83 -22.93
CA ARG A 246 -27.67 11.06 -21.50
C ARG A 246 -26.84 10.19 -20.55
N ALA A 247 -26.50 8.97 -20.95
CA ALA A 247 -25.68 8.06 -20.14
C ALA A 247 -24.23 8.54 -19.96
N TYR A 248 -23.72 9.34 -20.88
CA TYR A 248 -22.37 9.88 -20.88
C TYR A 248 -22.28 11.29 -20.27
N ILE A 249 -23.41 11.94 -19.95
CA ILE A 249 -23.44 13.29 -19.37
C ILE A 249 -23.36 13.19 -17.84
N ASP A 250 -22.16 12.97 -17.34
CA ASP A 250 -21.84 12.94 -15.91
C ASP A 250 -20.80 14.01 -15.53
N TYR A 251 -20.18 13.89 -14.35
CA TYR A 251 -19.17 14.85 -13.91
C TYR A 251 -17.93 14.87 -14.83
N GLY A 252 -17.49 13.71 -15.33
CA GLY A 252 -16.33 13.59 -16.21
C GLY A 252 -16.55 14.30 -17.54
N PHE A 253 -17.76 14.20 -18.10
CA PHE A 253 -18.16 14.97 -19.29
C PHE A 253 -17.91 16.47 -19.15
N PHE A 254 -18.35 17.09 -18.05
CA PHE A 254 -18.21 18.53 -17.86
C PHE A 254 -16.75 18.95 -17.66
N GLU A 255 -15.94 18.11 -17.03
CA GLU A 255 -14.50 18.35 -16.85
C GLU A 255 -13.78 18.36 -18.21
N THR A 256 -13.97 17.33 -19.03
CA THR A 256 -13.38 17.23 -20.38
C THR A 256 -13.89 18.32 -21.31
N TRP A 257 -15.19 18.64 -21.24
CA TRP A 257 -15.80 19.71 -22.05
C TRP A 257 -15.22 21.09 -21.71
N THR A 258 -15.08 21.40 -20.41
CA THR A 258 -14.51 22.67 -19.95
C THR A 258 -13.06 22.82 -20.39
N ALA A 259 -12.25 21.76 -20.24
CA ALA A 259 -10.85 21.76 -20.68
C ALA A 259 -10.71 22.03 -22.20
N ARG A 260 -11.64 21.52 -23.03
CA ARG A 260 -11.65 21.78 -24.48
C ARG A 260 -12.01 23.22 -24.82
N ILE A 261 -12.96 23.82 -24.10
CA ILE A 261 -13.30 25.25 -24.27
C ILE A 261 -12.10 26.11 -23.93
N GLU A 262 -11.48 25.89 -22.76
CA GLU A 262 -10.31 26.64 -22.32
C GLU A 262 -9.15 26.51 -23.32
N ALA A 263 -8.91 25.32 -23.85
CA ALA A 263 -7.88 25.08 -24.87
C ALA A 263 -8.19 25.80 -26.20
N ALA A 264 -9.45 25.85 -26.61
CA ALA A 264 -9.88 26.56 -27.82
C ALA A 264 -9.79 28.09 -27.66
N GLU A 265 -10.12 28.62 -26.47
CA GLU A 265 -9.97 30.02 -26.12
C GLU A 265 -8.49 30.44 -26.12
N LEU A 266 -7.62 29.66 -25.48
CA LEU A 266 -6.17 29.87 -25.50
C LEU A 266 -5.57 29.84 -26.92
N ALA A 267 -6.08 28.94 -27.78
CA ALA A 267 -5.66 28.86 -29.18
C ALA A 267 -6.17 30.06 -30.02
N SER A 268 -7.38 30.55 -29.73
CA SER A 268 -7.96 31.74 -30.38
C SER A 268 -7.20 33.02 -29.97
N ASP A 269 -6.88 33.16 -28.69
CA ASP A 269 -6.11 34.29 -28.15
C ASP A 269 -4.68 34.30 -28.73
N ALA A 270 -4.05 33.14 -28.87
CA ALA A 270 -2.75 33.02 -29.52
C ALA A 270 -2.79 33.40 -31.02
N ALA A 271 -3.90 33.13 -31.71
CA ALA A 271 -4.10 33.49 -33.12
C ALA A 271 -4.38 34.98 -33.34
N GLU A 272 -5.02 35.66 -32.38
CA GLU A 272 -5.20 37.12 -32.38
C GLU A 272 -3.90 37.86 -32.08
N ILE A 273 -3.08 37.37 -31.14
CA ILE A 273 -1.78 37.96 -30.80
C ILE A 273 -0.78 37.84 -31.96
N GLY A 274 -0.85 36.78 -32.77
CA GLY A 274 0.01 36.61 -33.96
C GLY A 274 -0.35 37.48 -35.16
N ARG A 275 -1.46 38.23 -35.12
CA ARG A 275 -1.92 39.14 -36.19
C ARG A 275 -1.76 40.64 -35.86
N ALA A 276 -1.36 40.98 -34.63
CA ALA A 276 -1.07 42.35 -34.18
C ALA A 276 0.42 42.68 -34.36
#